data_AF-A0A6G1WBN8-F1
#
_entry.id   AF-A0A6G1WBN8-F1
#
_cell.length_a   1.000
_cell.length_b   1.000
_cell.length_c   1.000
_cell.angle_alpha   90.00
_cell.angle_beta   90.00
_cell.angle_gamma   90.00
#
_symmetry.space_group_name_H-M   'P 1'
#
loop_
_entity.id
_entity.type
_entity.pdbx_description
1 polymer ?
#
loop_
_entity_poly.entity_id
_entity_poly.type
_entity_poly.pdbx_seq_one_letter_code
_entity_poly.pdbx_strand_id
1 'polypeptide(L)'
;MYTNASKTKIKYDRWVLVALLILPILFWYLAAPIVVVNFSHEGKEEYLYIWNTQHRIYKGEMPKGGGASVERGHIFPDKDFFMMFNWWPKKGLRWCIDITPKWGGTINIYLDEFGLIDTTKTAPDDIARLKQCQGEPYTFPL
;
A
#
# COMPACT_ATOMS: atom_id res chain seq x y z
N MET A 1 36.68 7.40 -54.81
CA MET A 1 36.18 8.31 -53.76
C MET A 1 35.12 7.54 -52.97
N TYR A 2 35.48 6.94 -51.84
CA TYR A 2 34.58 6.09 -51.04
C TYR A 2 33.81 6.96 -50.05
N THR A 3 32.49 7.10 -50.25
CA THR A 3 31.61 7.74 -49.27
C THR A 3 31.14 6.69 -48.25
N ASN A 4 31.64 6.81 -47.01
CA ASN A 4 31.16 6.01 -45.89
C ASN A 4 29.80 6.53 -45.42
N ALA A 5 28.76 5.70 -45.58
CA ALA A 5 27.43 5.98 -45.07
C ALA A 5 27.38 5.71 -43.55
N SER A 6 27.43 6.78 -42.75
CA SER A 6 27.18 6.74 -41.31
C SER A 6 25.70 6.44 -41.03
N LYS A 7 25.32 5.15 -40.91
CA LYS A 7 23.96 4.70 -40.57
C LYS A 7 23.81 4.08 -39.17
N THR A 8 24.64 4.46 -38.20
CA THR A 8 24.62 3.83 -36.86
C THR A 8 23.99 4.72 -35.77
N LYS A 9 23.86 6.04 -35.98
CA LYS A 9 23.33 6.95 -34.94
C LYS A 9 21.81 6.87 -34.72
N ILE A 10 21.04 6.52 -35.75
CA ILE A 10 19.56 6.54 -35.70
C ILE A 10 18.98 5.44 -34.80
N LYS A 11 19.66 4.29 -34.66
CA LYS A 11 19.19 3.20 -33.79
C LYS A 11 19.38 3.54 -32.30
N TYR A 12 20.52 4.07 -31.91
CA TYR A 12 20.78 4.47 -30.51
C TYR A 12 19.84 5.60 -30.08
N ASP A 13 19.62 6.59 -30.95
CA ASP A 13 18.72 7.72 -30.68
C ASP A 13 17.26 7.26 -30.44
N ARG A 14 16.76 6.31 -31.24
CA ARG A 14 15.44 5.71 -31.03
C ARG A 14 15.31 4.94 -29.71
N TRP A 15 16.33 4.20 -29.29
CA TRP A 15 16.31 3.48 -28.00
C TRP A 15 16.38 4.44 -26.82
N VAL A 16 17.13 5.54 -26.94
CA VAL A 16 17.17 6.60 -25.92
C VAL A 16 15.79 7.25 -25.80
N LEU A 17 15.14 7.61 -26.91
CA LEU A 17 13.78 8.17 -26.88
C LEU A 17 12.76 7.20 -26.27
N VAL A 18 12.84 5.92 -26.62
CA VAL A 18 11.99 4.88 -26.02
C VAL A 18 12.24 4.75 -24.53
N ALA A 19 13.50 4.73 -24.08
CA ALA A 19 13.85 4.69 -22.67
C ALA A 19 13.35 5.94 -21.93
N LEU A 20 13.47 7.12 -22.51
CA LEU A 20 13.03 8.39 -21.92
C LEU A 20 11.51 8.44 -21.73
N LEU A 21 10.74 7.75 -22.58
CA LEU A 21 9.29 7.62 -22.43
C LEU A 21 8.90 6.52 -21.42
N ILE A 22 9.59 5.38 -21.43
CA ILE A 22 9.24 4.23 -20.58
C ILE A 22 9.68 4.42 -19.13
N LEU A 23 10.88 4.98 -18.90
CA LEU A 23 11.46 5.07 -17.55
C LEU A 23 10.59 5.89 -16.58
N PRO A 24 10.05 7.07 -16.94
CA PRO A 24 9.17 7.82 -16.04
C PRO A 24 7.88 7.07 -15.73
N ILE A 25 7.31 6.37 -16.72
CA ILE A 25 6.12 5.55 -16.54
C ILE A 25 6.41 4.42 -15.55
N LEU A 26 7.49 3.67 -15.78
CA LEU A 26 7.91 2.59 -14.89
C LEU A 26 8.22 3.08 -13.48
N PHE A 27 8.89 4.23 -13.36
CA PHE A 27 9.17 4.88 -12.08
C PHE A 27 7.88 5.17 -11.31
N TRP A 28 6.84 5.69 -11.98
CA TRP A 28 5.56 5.98 -11.33
C TRP A 28 4.89 4.75 -10.73
N TYR A 29 5.00 3.60 -11.40
CA TYR A 29 4.42 2.34 -10.93
C TYR A 29 5.21 1.70 -9.79
N LEU A 30 6.54 1.84 -9.78
CA LEU A 30 7.43 1.22 -8.81
C LEU A 30 7.66 2.08 -7.56
N ALA A 31 7.65 3.41 -7.68
CA ALA A 31 8.00 4.31 -6.58
C ALA A 31 6.86 4.51 -5.58
N ALA A 32 5.61 4.27 -6.00
CA ALA A 32 4.46 4.50 -5.15
C ALA A 32 4.38 3.43 -4.05
N PRO A 33 4.33 3.81 -2.77
CA PRO A 33 4.16 2.85 -1.71
C PRO A 33 2.79 2.16 -1.80
N ILE A 34 2.76 0.86 -1.54
CA ILE A 34 1.53 0.06 -1.53
C ILE A 34 1.35 -0.53 -0.13
N VAL A 35 0.13 -0.47 0.39
CA VAL A 35 -0.22 -1.14 1.64
C VAL A 35 -1.34 -2.12 1.37
N VAL A 36 -1.12 -3.37 1.80
CA VAL A 36 -2.09 -4.45 1.67
C VAL A 36 -2.47 -4.92 3.05
N VAL A 37 -3.76 -4.88 3.37
CA VAL A 37 -4.32 -5.48 4.58
C VAL A 37 -5.05 -6.75 4.19
N ASN A 38 -4.50 -7.88 4.61
CA ASN A 38 -5.02 -9.22 4.34
C ASN A 38 -5.87 -9.67 5.52
N PHE A 39 -7.14 -9.97 5.28
CA PHE A 39 -8.04 -10.56 6.26
C PHE A 39 -7.89 -12.07 6.24
N SER A 40 -7.85 -12.69 7.42
CA SER A 40 -7.78 -14.14 7.54
C SER A 40 -8.93 -14.83 6.81
N HIS A 41 -8.62 -15.91 6.10
CA HIS A 41 -9.63 -16.76 5.48
C HIS A 41 -10.46 -17.53 6.51
N GLU A 42 -9.94 -17.64 7.74
CA GLU A 42 -10.63 -18.25 8.89
C GLU A 42 -11.54 -17.25 9.60
N GLY A 43 -11.54 -15.97 9.17
CA GLY A 43 -12.38 -14.91 9.71
C GLY A 43 -13.88 -15.22 9.54
N LYS A 44 -14.59 -15.28 10.68
CA LYS A 44 -16.03 -15.62 10.75
C LYS A 44 -16.95 -14.41 10.64
N GLU A 45 -16.37 -13.21 10.78
CA GLU A 45 -17.07 -11.94 10.75
C GLU A 45 -16.92 -11.23 9.40
N GLU A 46 -17.90 -10.39 9.07
CA GLU A 46 -17.80 -9.44 7.97
C GLU A 46 -17.24 -8.13 8.51
N TYR A 47 -16.20 -7.62 7.86
CA TYR A 47 -15.55 -6.38 8.27
C TYR A 47 -15.96 -5.24 7.36
N LEU A 48 -16.25 -4.10 7.96
CA LEU A 48 -16.30 -2.82 7.27
C LEU A 48 -14.94 -2.17 7.46
N TYR A 49 -14.43 -1.50 6.42
CA TYR A 49 -13.18 -0.78 6.52
C TYR A 49 -13.24 0.57 5.81
N ILE A 50 -12.40 1.49 6.28
CA ILE A 50 -12.19 2.80 5.70
C ILE A 50 -10.70 3.05 5.60
N TRP A 51 -10.23 3.30 4.38
CA TRP A 51 -8.97 3.98 4.12
C TRP A 51 -9.19 5.48 4.17
N ASN A 52 -8.38 6.16 4.95
CA ASN A 52 -8.29 7.61 4.97
C ASN A 52 -6.83 7.98 4.69
N THR A 53 -6.53 8.19 3.41
CA THR A 53 -5.20 8.53 2.91
C THR A 53 -5.30 9.92 2.34
N GLN A 54 -4.55 10.89 2.87
CA GLN A 54 -4.56 12.30 2.50
C GLN A 54 -5.29 12.65 1.16
N HIS A 55 -6.46 13.29 1.29
CA HIS A 55 -7.41 13.65 0.21
C HIS A 55 -8.19 12.52 -0.48
N ARG A 56 -8.07 11.28 0.01
CA ARG A 56 -8.82 10.10 -0.45
C ARG A 56 -9.43 9.36 0.73
N ILE A 57 -10.75 9.19 0.69
CA ILE A 57 -11.48 8.34 1.64
C ILE A 57 -12.13 7.23 0.84
N TYR A 58 -11.70 6.00 1.06
CA TYR A 58 -12.29 4.82 0.45
C TYR A 58 -12.95 3.97 1.52
N LYS A 59 -14.18 3.53 1.28
CA LYS A 59 -14.92 2.64 2.17
C LYS A 59 -15.17 1.34 1.44
N GLY A 60 -15.01 0.23 2.14
CA GLY A 60 -15.30 -1.08 1.60
C GLY A 60 -15.83 -2.02 2.67
N GLU A 61 -16.37 -3.14 2.19
CA GLU A 61 -16.75 -4.27 3.03
C GLU A 61 -15.87 -5.45 2.64
N MET A 62 -15.46 -6.23 3.63
CA MET A 62 -14.75 -7.49 3.46
C MET A 62 -15.70 -8.62 3.87
N PRO A 63 -16.06 -9.53 2.94
CA PRO A 63 -16.92 -10.65 3.25
C PRO A 63 -16.24 -11.64 4.20
N LYS A 64 -17.04 -12.56 4.75
CA LYS A 64 -16.53 -13.71 5.50
C LYS A 64 -15.66 -14.58 4.60
N GLY A 65 -14.66 -15.24 5.18
CA GLY A 65 -13.74 -16.07 4.41
C GLY A 65 -12.53 -15.31 3.85
N GLY A 66 -12.30 -14.08 4.33
CA GLY A 66 -11.08 -13.31 4.08
C GLY A 66 -11.06 -12.54 2.77
N GLY A 67 -9.89 -11.99 2.46
CA GLY A 67 -9.63 -11.17 1.28
C GLY A 67 -8.57 -10.12 1.55
N ALA A 68 -8.31 -9.24 0.60
CA ALA A 68 -7.29 -8.21 0.73
C ALA A 68 -7.86 -6.83 0.38
N SER A 69 -7.57 -5.85 1.23
CA SER A 69 -7.77 -4.44 0.92
C SER A 69 -6.43 -3.80 0.56
N VAL A 70 -6.41 -3.03 -0.52
CA VAL A 70 -5.18 -2.43 -1.05
C VAL A 70 -5.37 -0.93 -1.18
N GLU A 71 -4.43 -0.17 -0.64
CA GLU A 71 -4.36 1.28 -0.80
C GLU A 71 -2.97 1.68 -1.29
N ARG A 72 -2.93 2.69 -2.17
CA ARG A 72 -1.69 3.22 -2.72
C ARG A 72 -1.42 4.56 -2.06
N GLY A 73 -0.22 4.76 -1.52
CA GLY A 73 0.19 6.05 -0.98
C GLY A 73 0.72 7.00 -2.06
N HIS A 74 1.23 8.15 -1.62
CA HIS A 74 1.84 9.13 -2.53
C HIS A 74 3.33 8.82 -2.72
N ILE A 75 3.85 9.02 -3.94
CA ILE A 75 5.29 8.85 -4.25
C ILE A 75 6.13 9.91 -3.53
N PHE A 76 5.60 11.13 -3.44
CA PHE A 76 6.23 12.25 -2.75
C PHE A 76 5.27 12.73 -1.66
N PRO A 77 5.20 12.03 -0.52
CA PRO A 77 4.38 12.47 0.60
C PRO A 77 4.92 13.81 1.11
N ASP A 78 4.02 14.72 1.45
CA ASP A 78 4.40 15.93 2.19
C ASP A 78 4.61 15.60 3.68
N LYS A 79 4.97 16.62 4.47
CA LYS A 79 5.26 16.44 5.90
C LYS A 79 4.03 16.09 6.72
N ASP A 80 2.84 16.40 6.20
CA ASP A 80 1.55 16.20 6.86
C ASP A 80 0.83 14.96 6.29
N PHE A 81 1.54 14.15 5.50
CA PHE A 81 1.00 12.94 4.92
C PHE A 81 0.60 11.95 5.99
N PHE A 82 -0.65 11.49 5.91
CA PHE A 82 -1.17 10.44 6.75
C PHE A 82 -1.86 9.36 5.90
N MET A 83 -1.77 8.12 6.37
CA MET A 83 -2.47 6.99 5.81
C MET A 83 -3.04 6.16 6.95
N MET A 84 -4.34 6.27 7.14
CA MET A 84 -5.04 5.59 8.22
C MET A 84 -5.92 4.49 7.66
N PHE A 85 -5.87 3.33 8.29
CA PHE A 85 -6.77 2.22 8.02
C PHE A 85 -7.62 1.96 9.25
N ASN A 86 -8.93 2.07 9.07
CA ASN A 86 -9.92 1.76 10.08
C ASN A 86 -10.69 0.51 9.67
N TRP A 87 -10.89 -0.42 10.57
CA TRP A 87 -11.74 -1.59 10.31
C TRP A 87 -12.48 -2.02 11.56
N TRP A 88 -13.64 -2.65 11.36
CA TRP A 88 -14.49 -3.15 12.44
C TRP A 88 -15.43 -4.22 11.91
N PRO A 89 -15.83 -5.20 12.72
CA PRO A 89 -16.87 -6.12 12.32
C PRO A 89 -18.22 -5.39 12.34
N LYS A 90 -19.22 -5.86 11.58
CA LYS A 90 -20.57 -5.24 11.59
C LYS A 90 -21.16 -5.04 12.99
N LYS A 91 -20.77 -5.88 13.95
CA LYS A 91 -21.08 -5.75 15.37
C LYS A 91 -19.80 -5.92 16.19
N GLY A 92 -19.22 -4.82 16.66
CA GLY A 92 -18.07 -4.89 17.56
C GLY A 92 -17.27 -3.61 17.63
N LEU A 93 -16.05 -3.75 18.15
CA LEU A 93 -15.12 -2.65 18.34
C LEU A 93 -14.52 -2.21 17.00
N ARG A 94 -14.16 -0.93 16.94
CA ARG A 94 -13.44 -0.36 15.82
C ARG A 94 -11.96 -0.28 16.16
N TRP A 95 -11.15 -0.73 15.22
CA TRP A 95 -9.70 -0.59 15.25
C TRP A 95 -9.26 0.40 14.20
N CYS A 96 -8.13 1.04 14.49
CA CYS A 96 -7.53 2.02 13.61
C CYS A 96 -6.01 1.92 13.72
N ILE A 97 -5.33 1.87 12.58
CA ILE A 97 -3.88 2.01 12.49
C ILE A 97 -3.52 3.20 11.61
N ASP A 98 -2.55 3.97 12.06
CA ASP A 98 -1.83 4.94 11.24
C ASP A 98 -0.57 4.27 10.69
N ILE A 99 -0.39 4.33 9.38
CA ILE A 99 0.58 3.54 8.65
C ILE A 99 1.60 4.50 8.05
N THR A 100 2.88 4.26 8.34
CA THR A 100 3.98 4.97 7.68
C THR A 100 4.44 4.18 6.45
N PRO A 101 3.95 4.47 5.23
CA PRO A 101 4.25 3.71 4.04
C PRO A 101 5.76 3.60 3.74
N LYS A 102 6.13 2.50 3.09
CA LYS A 102 7.49 2.24 2.63
C LYS A 102 7.63 2.71 1.19
N TRP A 103 8.40 3.79 0.98
CA TRP A 103 8.67 4.31 -0.35
C TRP A 103 9.23 3.22 -1.28
N GLY A 104 8.68 3.09 -2.49
CA GLY A 104 9.08 2.07 -3.45
C GLY A 104 8.87 0.62 -2.99
N GLY A 105 8.00 0.38 -2.01
CA GLY A 105 7.78 -0.95 -1.45
C GLY A 105 6.32 -1.23 -1.09
N THR A 106 6.08 -2.49 -0.74
CA THR A 106 4.78 -2.98 -0.29
C THR A 106 4.85 -3.38 1.17
N ILE A 107 3.92 -2.90 1.99
CA ILE A 107 3.70 -3.33 3.36
C ILE A 107 2.56 -4.35 3.35
N ASN A 108 2.79 -5.53 3.92
CA ASN A 108 1.75 -6.57 4.03
C ASN A 108 1.36 -6.75 5.48
N ILE A 109 0.15 -6.30 5.81
CA ILE A 109 -0.43 -6.42 7.14
C ILE A 109 -1.39 -7.61 7.09
N TYR A 110 -1.25 -8.54 8.01
CA TYR A 110 -2.13 -9.69 8.13
C TYR A 110 -3.01 -9.52 9.36
N LEU A 111 -4.30 -9.76 9.20
CA LEU A 111 -5.25 -9.84 10.28
C LEU A 111 -5.57 -11.32 10.57
N ASP A 112 -5.67 -11.67 11.85
CA ASP A 112 -6.02 -13.01 12.32
C ASP A 112 -7.52 -13.30 12.18
N GLU A 113 -7.98 -14.44 12.70
CA GLU A 113 -9.39 -14.85 12.67
C GLU A 113 -10.33 -13.94 13.48
N PHE A 114 -9.78 -13.15 14.41
CA PHE A 114 -10.51 -12.19 15.24
C PHE A 114 -10.45 -10.76 14.68
N GLY A 115 -9.66 -10.53 13.62
CA GLY A 115 -9.44 -9.23 13.02
C GLY A 115 -8.40 -8.39 13.77
N LEU A 116 -7.56 -9.01 14.60
CA LEU A 116 -6.38 -8.40 15.22
C LEU A 116 -5.18 -8.57 14.28
N ILE A 117 -4.13 -7.76 14.46
CA ILE A 117 -2.93 -7.88 13.63
C ILE A 117 -2.19 -9.15 14.01
N ASP A 118 -2.02 -10.04 13.03
CA ASP A 118 -1.23 -11.27 13.17
C ASP A 118 0.26 -10.89 13.11
N THR A 119 0.88 -10.73 14.28
CA THR A 119 2.31 -10.41 14.41
C THR A 119 3.23 -11.57 14.05
N THR A 120 2.69 -12.77 13.87
CA THR A 120 3.45 -13.94 13.39
C THR A 120 3.60 -13.95 11.86
N LYS A 121 2.62 -13.39 11.14
CA LYS A 121 2.64 -13.28 9.67
C LYS A 121 3.06 -11.91 9.16
N THR A 122 2.78 -10.85 9.91
CA THR A 122 3.19 -9.49 9.55
C THR A 122 4.67 -9.31 9.87
N ALA A 123 5.46 -8.83 8.92
CA ALA A 123 6.90 -8.66 9.12
C ALA A 123 7.19 -7.68 10.27
N PRO A 124 8.18 -7.92 11.14
CA PRO A 124 8.52 -7.00 12.24
C PRO A 124 8.82 -5.57 11.77
N ASP A 125 9.49 -5.41 10.63
CA ASP A 125 9.77 -4.11 10.01
C ASP A 125 8.50 -3.37 9.56
N ASP A 126 7.48 -4.12 9.15
CA ASP A 126 6.18 -3.58 8.75
C ASP A 126 5.38 -3.18 10.00
N ILE A 127 5.42 -4.00 11.07
CA ILE A 127 4.81 -3.68 12.37
C ILE A 127 5.39 -2.39 12.95
N ALA A 128 6.71 -2.19 12.87
CA ALA A 128 7.38 -0.99 13.37
C ALA A 128 6.91 0.32 12.69
N ARG A 129 6.24 0.21 11.53
CA ARG A 129 5.66 1.33 10.78
C ARG A 129 4.20 1.59 11.10
N LEU A 130 3.58 0.72 11.92
CA LEU A 130 2.21 0.86 12.37
C LEU A 130 2.21 1.62 13.70
N LYS A 131 1.36 2.64 13.78
CA LYS A 131 1.14 3.45 14.98
C LYS A 131 -0.32 3.51 15.31
N GLN A 132 -0.62 3.75 16.58
CA GLN A 132 -2.00 3.87 17.01
C GLN A 132 -2.56 5.22 16.62
N CYS A 133 -3.76 5.21 16.04
CA CYS A 133 -4.48 6.43 15.74
C CYS A 133 -4.73 7.22 17.03
N GLN A 134 -4.40 8.51 17.01
CA GLN A 134 -4.64 9.38 18.16
C GLN A 134 -6.15 9.56 18.39
N GLY A 135 -6.62 9.37 19.62
CA GLY A 135 -8.02 9.58 20.02
C GLY A 135 -8.94 8.35 19.92
N GLU A 136 -8.43 7.19 19.49
CA GLU A 136 -9.18 5.93 19.51
C GLU A 136 -9.04 5.25 20.88
N PRO A 137 -10.16 4.86 21.54
CA PRO A 137 -10.14 4.35 22.92
C PRO A 137 -9.52 2.96 23.07
N TYR A 138 -9.29 2.22 21.98
CA TYR A 138 -8.79 0.85 22.02
C TYR A 138 -7.38 0.76 21.43
N THR A 139 -6.43 0.38 22.29
CA THR A 139 -5.12 -0.15 21.89
C THR A 139 -5.33 -1.41 21.07
N PHE A 140 -4.85 -1.46 19.84
CA PHE A 140 -4.71 -2.76 19.17
C PHE A 140 -3.65 -3.56 19.93
N PRO A 141 -3.96 -4.80 20.35
CA PRO A 141 -2.95 -5.67 20.91
C PRO A 141 -1.96 -6.01 19.79
N LEU A 142 -0.69 -5.65 20.00
CA LEU A 142 0.46 -6.20 19.27
C LEU A 142 0.81 -7.58 19.83
#